data_AF-A0A962JER6-F1
#
_entry.id   AF-A0A962JER6-F1
#
_cell.length_a   1.000
_cell.length_b   1.000
_cell.length_c   1.000
_cell.angle_alpha   90.00
_cell.angle_beta   90.00
_cell.angle_gamma   90.00
#
_symmetry.space_group_name_H-M   'P 1'
#
loop_
_entity.id
_entity.type
_entity.pdbx_description
1 polymer ?
#
loop_
_entity_poly.entity_id
_entity_poly.type
_entity_poly.pdbx_seq_one_letter_code
_entity_poly.pdbx_strand_id
1 'polypeptide(L)'
;MEKWIIYAFISMAFAGFTSVIAKMGLAGISGELGLTIRTLFVSFFVLGFAAFSVSMQELPAVGRMNVVWLGLSGVTTTISWIFYYKALKVGDVATVALIDKGSVVVAIVLASLLLKEVITLRMMTGAALIVAGLLVIAKKS
;
A
#
# COMPACT_ATOMS: atom_id res chain seq x y z
N MET A 1 14.52 7.57 18.72
CA MET A 1 13.56 6.88 17.83
C MET A 1 14.36 6.08 16.82
N GLU A 2 13.99 4.83 16.60
CA GLU A 2 14.65 3.97 15.62
C GLU A 2 14.38 4.48 14.19
N LYS A 3 15.36 4.34 13.28
CA LYS A 3 15.31 4.92 11.93
C LYS A 3 14.07 4.50 11.12
N TRP A 4 13.60 3.26 11.31
CA TRP A 4 12.42 2.75 10.61
C TRP A 4 11.13 3.50 11.00
N ILE A 5 11.04 4.03 12.22
CA ILE A 5 9.88 4.81 12.68
C ILE A 5 9.77 6.09 11.87
N ILE A 6 10.90 6.77 11.64
CA ILE A 6 10.95 8.00 10.85
C ILE A 6 10.52 7.72 9.41
N TYR A 7 11.01 6.62 8.81
CA TYR A 7 10.60 6.21 7.46
C TYR A 7 9.10 5.88 7.38
N ALA A 8 8.53 5.25 8.41
CA ALA A 8 7.10 4.96 8.49
C ALA A 8 6.25 6.24 8.54
N PHE A 9 6.65 7.25 9.32
CA PHE A 9 5.92 8.52 9.38
C PHE A 9 5.97 9.30 8.06
N ILE A 10 7.13 9.33 7.40
CA ILE A 10 7.26 9.94 6.07
C ILE A 10 6.37 9.20 5.07
N SER A 11 6.42 7.87 5.04
CA SER A 11 5.57 7.04 4.18
C SER A 11 4.08 7.29 4.41
N MET A 12 3.65 7.37 5.67
CA MET A 12 2.27 7.68 6.05
C MET A 12 1.81 9.03 5.50
N ALA A 13 2.63 10.08 5.66
CA ALA A 13 2.31 11.42 5.18
C ALA A 13 2.15 11.45 3.64
N PHE A 14 3.10 10.85 2.92
CA PHE A 14 3.04 10.76 1.46
C PHE A 14 1.87 9.90 0.97
N ALA A 15 1.50 8.83 1.68
CA ALA A 15 0.32 8.03 1.35
C ALA A 15 -0.98 8.85 1.39
N GLY A 16 -1.10 9.75 2.38
CA GLY A 16 -2.22 10.69 2.48
C GLY A 16 -2.27 11.66 1.30
N PHE A 17 -1.18 12.37 1.02
CA PHE A 17 -1.09 13.28 -0.13
C PHE A 17 -1.39 12.59 -1.45
N THR A 18 -0.82 11.39 -1.61
CA THR A 18 -1.00 10.55 -2.78
C THR A 18 -2.47 10.22 -3.05
N SER A 19 -3.26 9.95 -2.00
CA SER A 19 -4.69 9.63 -2.14
C SER A 19 -5.49 10.82 -2.66
N VAL A 20 -5.18 12.03 -2.18
CA VAL A 20 -5.85 13.27 -2.61
C VAL A 20 -5.46 13.66 -4.04
N ILE A 21 -4.15 13.65 -4.36
CA ILE A 21 -3.64 13.97 -5.70
C ILE A 21 -4.16 12.96 -6.73
N ALA A 22 -4.20 11.67 -6.37
CA ALA A 22 -4.77 10.64 -7.23
C ALA A 22 -6.24 10.89 -7.53
N LYS A 23 -7.07 11.24 -6.52
CA LYS A 23 -8.49 11.56 -6.73
C LYS A 23 -8.65 12.74 -7.70
N MET A 24 -7.85 13.79 -7.55
CA MET A 24 -7.87 14.94 -8.47
C MET A 24 -7.49 14.53 -9.90
N GLY A 25 -6.46 13.70 -10.05
CA GLY A 25 -6.03 13.18 -11.36
C GLY A 25 -7.03 12.24 -12.04
N LEU A 26 -8.02 11.71 -11.31
CA LEU A 26 -9.10 10.87 -11.85
C LEU A 26 -10.28 11.66 -12.41
N ALA A 27 -10.27 13.01 -12.29
CA ALA A 27 -11.34 13.84 -12.82
C ALA A 27 -11.46 13.68 -14.35
N GLY A 28 -12.63 13.28 -14.83
CA GLY A 28 -12.92 13.12 -16.26
C GLY A 28 -12.37 11.83 -16.91
N ILE A 29 -11.67 10.96 -16.18
CA ILE A 29 -11.12 9.70 -16.72
C ILE A 29 -11.52 8.46 -15.91
N SER A 30 -11.33 7.25 -16.44
CA SER A 30 -11.56 6.00 -15.71
C SER A 30 -10.49 5.75 -14.63
N GLY A 31 -10.83 4.96 -13.60
CA GLY A 31 -9.90 4.58 -12.55
C GLY A 31 -8.72 3.77 -13.10
N GLU A 32 -9.00 2.92 -14.08
CA GLU A 32 -8.04 2.09 -14.79
C GLU A 32 -7.06 2.92 -15.60
N LEU A 33 -7.54 3.92 -16.34
CA LEU A 33 -6.68 4.80 -17.13
C LEU A 33 -5.78 5.65 -16.22
N GLY A 34 -6.34 6.25 -15.16
CA GLY A 34 -5.57 7.02 -14.19
C GLY A 34 -4.53 6.18 -13.45
N LEU A 35 -4.88 4.94 -13.08
CA LEU A 35 -3.93 3.99 -12.50
C LEU A 35 -2.81 3.65 -13.48
N THR A 36 -3.14 3.41 -14.76
CA THR A 36 -2.14 3.08 -15.79
C THR A 36 -1.14 4.22 -15.95
N ILE A 37 -1.62 5.46 -16.12
CA ILE A 37 -0.76 6.65 -16.23
C ILE A 37 0.11 6.78 -14.98
N ARG A 38 -0.48 6.68 -13.78
CA ARG A 38 0.27 6.72 -12.53
C ARG A 38 1.39 5.68 -12.49
N THR A 39 1.10 4.43 -12.86
CA THR A 39 2.08 3.34 -12.81
C THR A 39 3.26 3.62 -13.72
N LEU A 40 3.06 4.22 -14.89
CA LEU A 40 4.16 4.65 -15.76
C LEU A 40 5.11 5.65 -15.08
N PHE A 41 4.55 6.66 -14.40
CA PHE A 41 5.35 7.61 -13.62
C PHE A 41 6.09 6.92 -12.47
N VAL A 42 5.41 6.06 -11.71
CA VAL A 42 6.03 5.30 -10.62
C VAL A 42 7.17 4.43 -11.14
N SER A 43 6.96 3.68 -12.22
CA SER A 43 7.99 2.86 -12.86
C SER A 43 9.19 3.69 -13.28
N PHE A 44 8.97 4.86 -13.90
CA PHE A 44 10.06 5.76 -14.30
C PHE A 44 10.91 6.20 -13.09
N PHE A 45 10.28 6.67 -12.01
CA PHE A 45 11.01 7.11 -10.81
C PHE A 45 11.69 5.96 -10.06
N VAL A 46 11.04 4.79 -9.96
CA VAL A 46 11.63 3.62 -9.29
C VAL A 46 12.84 3.10 -10.07
N LEU A 47 12.74 3.00 -11.40
CA LEU A 47 13.87 2.58 -12.24
C LEU A 47 15.01 3.60 -12.20
N GLY A 48 14.70 4.90 -12.24
CA GLY A 48 15.68 5.96 -12.07
C GLY A 48 16.41 5.86 -10.72
N PHE A 49 15.68 5.71 -9.62
CA PHE A 49 16.26 5.53 -8.29
C PHE A 49 17.13 4.26 -8.19
N ALA A 50 16.65 3.15 -8.78
CA ALA A 50 17.38 1.89 -8.79
C ALA A 50 18.72 2.00 -9.54
N ALA A 51 18.78 2.76 -10.64
CA ALA A 51 20.00 2.95 -11.41
C ALA A 51 21.15 3.61 -10.60
N PHE A 52 20.82 4.44 -9.61
CA PHE A 52 21.81 5.09 -8.75
C PHE A 52 22.06 4.34 -7.43
N SER A 53 21.06 3.61 -6.93
CA SER A 53 21.08 3.06 -5.57
C SER A 53 21.40 1.57 -5.50
N VAL A 54 21.20 0.83 -6.59
CA VAL A 54 21.44 -0.62 -6.62
C VAL A 54 22.85 -0.90 -7.13
N SER A 55 23.62 -1.66 -6.36
CA SER A 55 24.93 -2.14 -6.81
C SER A 55 24.78 -3.21 -7.88
N MET A 56 25.56 -3.11 -8.97
CA MET A 56 25.57 -4.11 -10.06
C MET A 56 25.96 -5.52 -9.58
N GLN A 57 26.56 -5.63 -8.38
CA GLN A 57 26.92 -6.89 -7.74
C GLN A 57 25.71 -7.63 -7.14
N GLU A 58 24.58 -6.95 -6.95
CA GLU A 58 23.35 -7.56 -6.41
C GLU A 58 22.50 -8.24 -7.49
N LEU A 59 22.66 -7.84 -8.77
CA LEU A 59 21.89 -8.40 -9.88
C LEU A 59 22.09 -9.93 -10.05
N PRO A 60 23.32 -10.48 -9.97
CA PRO A 60 23.53 -11.92 -10.05
C PRO A 60 23.07 -12.67 -8.79
N ALA A 61 22.88 -11.97 -7.67
CA ALA A 61 22.44 -12.56 -6.40
C ALA A 61 20.91 -12.79 -6.36
N VAL A 62 20.17 -12.33 -7.37
CA VAL A 62 18.72 -12.56 -7.47
C VAL A 62 18.43 -14.02 -7.79
N GLY A 63 18.00 -14.78 -6.77
CA GLY A 63 17.56 -16.16 -6.93
C GLY A 63 16.18 -16.30 -7.57
N ARG A 64 15.88 -17.48 -8.14
CA ARG A 64 14.57 -17.80 -8.74
C ARG A 64 13.41 -17.61 -7.77
N MET A 65 13.60 -17.97 -6.50
CA MET A 65 12.57 -17.84 -5.47
C MET A 65 12.24 -16.37 -5.17
N ASN A 66 13.24 -15.48 -5.22
CA ASN A 66 13.02 -14.04 -5.06
C ASN A 66 12.10 -13.51 -6.17
N VAL A 67 12.34 -13.92 -7.41
CA VAL A 67 11.50 -13.53 -8.56
C VAL A 67 10.06 -14.04 -8.40
N VAL A 68 9.87 -15.27 -7.92
CA VAL A 68 8.52 -15.83 -7.70
C VAL A 68 7.77 -15.04 -6.61
N TRP A 69 8.39 -14.80 -5.45
CA TRP A 69 7.74 -14.05 -4.37
C TRP A 69 7.47 -12.59 -4.75
N LEU A 70 8.41 -11.93 -5.42
CA LEU A 70 8.22 -10.56 -5.89
C LEU A 70 7.19 -10.47 -7.01
N GLY A 71 7.15 -11.46 -7.91
CA GLY A 71 6.12 -11.57 -8.95
C GLY A 71 4.72 -11.74 -8.35
N LEU A 72 4.56 -12.64 -7.37
CA LEU A 72 3.30 -12.83 -6.66
C LEU A 72 2.86 -11.56 -5.92
N SER A 73 3.81 -10.89 -5.25
CA SER A 73 3.58 -9.58 -4.60
C SER A 73 3.15 -8.50 -5.61
N GLY A 74 3.74 -8.47 -6.81
CA GLY A 74 3.35 -7.57 -7.88
C GLY A 74 1.92 -7.80 -8.37
N VAL A 75 1.52 -9.07 -8.51
CA VAL A 75 0.14 -9.44 -8.90
C VAL A 75 -0.85 -9.01 -7.84
N THR A 76 -0.61 -9.30 -6.56
CA THR A 76 -1.53 -8.91 -5.47
C THR A 76 -1.63 -7.39 -5.33
N THR A 77 -0.51 -6.67 -5.49
CA THR A 77 -0.48 -5.21 -5.49
C THR A 77 -1.30 -4.63 -6.64
N THR A 78 -1.16 -5.18 -7.85
CA THR A 78 -1.90 -4.73 -9.03
C THR A 78 -3.41 -4.90 -8.84
N ILE A 79 -3.84 -6.06 -8.33
CA ILE A 79 -5.25 -6.32 -8.01
C ILE A 79 -5.75 -5.30 -6.97
N SER A 80 -5.00 -5.10 -5.88
CA SER A 80 -5.32 -4.12 -4.84
C SER A 80 -5.51 -2.72 -5.42
N TRP A 81 -4.56 -2.24 -6.23
CA TRP A 81 -4.62 -0.90 -6.83
C TRP A 81 -5.80 -0.73 -7.80
N ILE A 82 -6.12 -1.74 -8.61
CA ILE A 82 -7.28 -1.67 -9.52
C ILE A 82 -8.56 -1.38 -8.74
N PHE A 83 -8.82 -2.14 -7.67
CA PHE A 83 -10.02 -1.94 -6.85
C PHE A 83 -9.95 -0.66 -6.01
N TYR A 84 -8.78 -0.33 -5.47
CA TYR A 84 -8.57 0.92 -4.73
C TYR A 84 -8.87 2.15 -5.59
N TYR A 85 -8.38 2.20 -6.84
CA TYR A 85 -8.60 3.32 -7.75
C TYR A 85 -10.05 3.43 -8.23
N LYS A 86 -10.72 2.29 -8.43
CA LYS A 86 -12.17 2.26 -8.67
C LYS A 86 -12.94 2.85 -7.49
N ALA A 87 -12.64 2.41 -6.27
CA ALA A 87 -13.26 2.90 -5.04
C ALA A 87 -12.95 4.40 -4.83
N LEU A 88 -11.70 4.81 -5.03
CA LEU A 88 -11.28 6.20 -4.91
C LEU A 88 -12.04 7.09 -5.88
N LYS A 89 -12.29 6.64 -7.12
CA LYS A 89 -13.06 7.41 -8.10
C LYS A 89 -14.50 7.69 -7.63
N VAL A 90 -15.19 6.71 -7.08
CA VAL A 90 -16.62 6.83 -6.72
C VAL A 90 -16.88 7.26 -5.26
N GLY A 91 -15.92 7.03 -4.37
CA GLY A 91 -16.05 7.26 -2.94
C GLY A 91 -15.30 8.50 -2.43
N ASP A 92 -15.54 8.80 -1.15
CA ASP A 92 -14.87 9.85 -0.41
C ASP A 92 -13.42 9.44 -0.08
N VAL A 93 -12.45 10.33 -0.33
CA VAL A 93 -11.01 10.02 -0.19
C VAL A 93 -10.68 9.54 1.24
N ALA A 94 -11.24 10.21 2.25
CA ALA A 94 -10.99 9.86 3.65
C ALA A 94 -11.51 8.46 4.00
N THR A 95 -12.74 8.12 3.59
CA THR A 95 -13.33 6.80 3.84
C THR A 95 -12.58 5.69 3.10
N VAL A 96 -12.26 5.89 1.82
CA VAL A 96 -11.52 4.90 1.02
C VAL A 96 -10.11 4.69 1.57
N ALA A 97 -9.39 5.77 1.89
CA ALA A 97 -8.05 5.68 2.48
C ALA A 97 -8.07 4.99 3.85
N LEU A 98 -9.12 5.19 4.65
CA LEU A 98 -9.26 4.52 5.94
C LEU A 98 -9.58 3.03 5.80
N ILE A 99 -10.46 2.65 4.87
CA ILE A 99 -10.74 1.25 4.53
C ILE A 99 -9.43 0.54 4.14
N ASP A 100 -8.60 1.20 3.32
CA ASP A 100 -7.27 0.69 2.94
C ASP A 100 -6.36 0.44 4.15
N LYS A 101 -6.41 1.30 5.19
CA LYS A 101 -5.65 1.08 6.44
C LYS A 101 -6.16 -0.10 7.27
N GLY A 102 -7.38 -0.57 7.02
CA GLY A 102 -7.89 -1.83 7.57
C GLY A 102 -7.08 -3.06 7.13
N SER A 103 -6.31 -2.97 6.03
CA SER A 103 -5.43 -4.05 5.56
C SER A 103 -4.41 -4.54 6.60
N VAL A 104 -4.13 -3.73 7.63
CA VAL A 104 -3.29 -4.13 8.77
C VAL A 104 -3.81 -5.41 9.46
N VAL A 105 -5.13 -5.60 9.52
CA VAL A 105 -5.74 -6.79 10.12
C VAL A 105 -5.38 -8.03 9.31
N VAL A 106 -5.51 -7.94 7.99
CA VAL A 106 -5.15 -9.02 7.06
C VAL A 106 -3.66 -9.32 7.15
N ALA A 107 -2.81 -8.28 7.23
CA ALA A 107 -1.37 -8.43 7.38
C ALA A 107 -1.00 -9.15 8.69
N ILE A 108 -1.60 -8.78 9.82
CA ILE A 108 -1.36 -9.44 11.12
C ILE A 108 -1.74 -10.92 11.07
N VAL A 109 -2.90 -11.25 10.50
CA VAL A 109 -3.35 -12.65 10.37
C VAL A 109 -2.40 -13.44 9.48
N LEU A 110 -2.04 -12.91 8.31
CA LEU A 110 -1.12 -13.59 7.39
C LEU A 110 0.29 -13.72 7.97
N ALA A 111 0.79 -12.71 8.67
CA ALA A 111 2.09 -12.77 9.33
C ALA A 111 2.10 -13.84 10.43
N SER A 112 1.03 -13.96 11.20
CA SER A 112 0.91 -15.03 12.20
C SER A 112 0.82 -16.42 11.56
N LEU A 113 0.06 -16.58 10.47
CA LEU A 113 -0.13 -17.89 9.82
C LEU A 113 1.08 -18.35 9.02
N LEU A 114 1.69 -17.46 8.24
CA LEU A 114 2.76 -17.78 7.30
C LEU A 114 4.16 -17.58 7.88
N LEU A 115 4.36 -16.50 8.66
CA LEU A 115 5.66 -16.14 9.25
C LEU A 115 5.79 -16.61 10.70
N LYS A 116 4.71 -17.15 11.30
CA LYS A 116 4.64 -17.59 12.71
C LYS A 116 4.99 -16.48 13.70
N GLU A 117 4.70 -15.23 13.35
CA GLU A 117 4.91 -14.09 14.24
C GLU A 117 3.97 -14.15 15.45
N VAL A 118 4.49 -13.79 16.62
CA VAL A 118 3.73 -13.79 17.87
C VAL A 118 2.81 -12.58 17.89
N ILE A 119 1.51 -12.84 17.82
CA ILE A 119 0.49 -11.79 17.98
C ILE A 119 0.48 -11.36 19.45
N THR A 120 0.86 -10.11 19.71
CA THR A 120 0.79 -9.53 21.05
C THR A 120 -0.58 -8.91 21.31
N LEU A 121 -0.98 -8.85 22.58
CA LEU A 121 -2.23 -8.19 22.98
C LEU A 121 -2.25 -6.71 22.57
N ARG A 122 -1.09 -6.04 22.54
CA ARG A 122 -0.93 -4.64 22.09
C ARG A 122 -1.22 -4.48 20.59
N MET A 123 -0.78 -5.42 19.75
CA MET A 123 -1.11 -5.42 18.32
C MET A 123 -2.61 -5.63 18.10
N MET A 124 -3.23 -6.55 18.85
CA MET A 124 -4.67 -6.81 18.73
C MET A 124 -5.50 -5.61 19.13
N THR A 125 -5.17 -4.93 20.24
CA THR A 125 -5.90 -3.73 20.67
C THR A 125 -5.72 -2.58 19.68
N GLY A 126 -4.52 -2.38 19.14
CA GLY A 126 -4.27 -1.41 18.08
C GLY A 126 -5.08 -1.69 16.81
N ALA A 127 -5.09 -2.94 16.35
CA ALA A 127 -5.87 -3.37 15.19
C ALA A 127 -7.38 -3.18 15.44
N ALA A 128 -7.87 -3.53 16.63
CA ALA A 128 -9.27 -3.33 17.00
C ALA A 128 -9.67 -1.84 17.00
N LEU A 129 -8.78 -0.94 17.45
CA LEU A 129 -9.01 0.50 17.41
C LEU A 129 -9.05 1.04 15.96
N ILE A 130 -8.18 0.54 15.08
CA ILE A 130 -8.22 0.89 13.64
C ILE A 130 -9.55 0.45 13.01
N VAL A 131 -10.00 -0.77 13.32
CA VAL A 131 -11.30 -1.28 12.84
C VAL A 131 -12.46 -0.49 13.43
N ALA A 132 -12.41 -0.12 14.71
CA ALA A 132 -13.44 0.72 15.32
C ALA A 132 -13.52 2.10 14.65
N GLY A 133 -12.37 2.75 14.43
CA GLY A 133 -12.29 4.02 13.69
C GLY A 133 -12.83 3.91 12.26
N LEU A 134 -12.52 2.79 11.59
CA LEU A 134 -13.08 2.46 10.29
C LEU A 134 -14.61 2.40 10.31
N LEU A 135 -15.20 1.69 11.26
CA LEU A 135 -16.66 1.56 11.38
C LEU A 135 -17.34 2.91 11.64
N VAL A 136 -16.72 3.80 12.41
CA VAL A 136 -17.25 5.14 12.69
C VAL A 136 -17.31 5.99 11.41
N ILE A 137 -16.27 5.96 10.57
CA ILE A 137 -16.20 6.76 9.35
C ILE A 137 -16.96 6.12 8.18
N ALA A 138 -17.01 4.78 8.11
CA ALA A 138 -17.74 4.06 7.08
C ALA A 138 -19.26 4.13 7.28
N LYS A 139 -19.73 4.30 8.52
CA LYS A 139 -21.15 4.51 8.83
C LYS A 139 -21.57 5.91 8.39
N LYS A 140 -21.91 6.03 7.11
CA LYS A 140 -22.52 7.22 6.53
C LYS A 140 -23.92 7.38 7.14
N SER A 141 -24.10 8.41 7.97
CA SER A 141 -25.44 8.88 8.40
C SER A 141 -26.19 9.49 7.24
#